data_AF-A0A1F3GY82-F1
#
_entry.id   AF-A0A1F3GY82-F1
#
_cell.length_a   1.000
_cell.length_b   1.000
_cell.length_c   1.000
_cell.angle_alpha   90.00
_cell.angle_beta   90.00
_cell.angle_gamma   90.00
#
_symmetry.space_group_name_H-M   'P 1'
#
loop_
_entity.id
_entity.type
_entity.pdbx_description
1 polymer ?
#
loop_
_entity_poly.entity_id
_entity_poly.type
_entity_poly.pdbx_seq_one_letter_code
_entity_poly.pdbx_strand_id
1 'polypeptide(L)' 'MKRVATFFKKNLFVLIFVFSGIVIGYIYWFNWGMYYGTLPLSSECWVNCTYGGLFGGFVGTRTRLFHQQQTLR' A
#
# COMPACT_ATOMS: atom_id res chain seq x y z
N MET A 1 -18.87 4.12 18.47
CA MET A 1 -18.00 3.09 17.82
C MET A 1 -18.54 2.50 16.50
N LYS A 2 -19.86 2.41 16.28
CA LYS A 2 -20.43 1.82 15.03
C LYS A 2 -19.95 2.48 13.72
N ARG A 3 -19.86 3.80 13.66
CA ARG A 3 -19.41 4.54 12.44
C ARG A 3 -17.98 4.17 12.03
N VAL A 4 -17.07 4.02 12.99
CA VAL A 4 -15.67 3.67 12.73
C VAL A 4 -15.59 2.27 12.13
N ALA A 5 -16.31 1.31 12.70
CA ALA A 5 -16.37 -0.06 12.17
C ALA A 5 -16.94 -0.12 10.74
N THR A 6 -17.96 0.70 10.42
CA THR A 6 -18.50 0.77 9.05
C THR A 6 -17.51 1.39 8.06
N PHE A 7 -16.75 2.40 8.50
CA PHE A 7 -15.68 3.00 7.71
C PHE A 7 -14.57 2.00 7.39
N PHE A 8 -14.12 1.25 8.39
CA PHE A 8 -13.12 0.20 8.19
C PHE A 8 -13.63 -0.90 7.28
N LYS A 9 -14.87 -1.39 7.45
CA LYS A 9 -15.44 -2.40 6.55
C LYS A 9 -15.51 -1.95 5.09
N LYS A 10 -15.86 -0.69 4.84
CA LYS A 10 -15.91 -0.15 3.47
C LYS A 10 -14.52 0.03 2.85
N ASN A 11 -13.53 0.42 3.65
CA ASN A 11 -12.18 0.73 3.15
C ASN A 11 -11.16 -0.39 3.37
N LEU A 12 -11.56 -1.51 3.99
CA LEU A 12 -10.70 -2.65 4.34
C LEU A 12 -9.92 -3.15 3.13
N PHE A 13 -10.59 -3.21 1.97
CA PHE A 13 -9.98 -3.65 0.73
C PHE A 13 -8.75 -2.81 0.35
N VAL A 14 -8.88 -1.48 0.38
CA VAL A 14 -7.76 -0.56 0.09
C VAL A 14 -6.68 -0.70 1.16
N LEU A 15 -7.07 -0.89 2.42
CA LEU A 15 -6.15 -1.03 3.54
C LEU A 15 -5.30 -2.31 3.45
N ILE A 16 -5.87 -3.42 2.95
CA ILE A 16 -5.13 -4.66 2.64
C ILE A 16 -4.08 -4.39 1.56
N PHE A 17 -4.43 -3.65 0.51
CA PHE A 17 -3.49 -3.29 -0.56
C PHE A 17 -2.35 -2.39 -0.05
N VAL A 18 -2.65 -1.42 0.82
CA VAL A 18 -1.60 -0.62 1.50
C VAL A 18 -0.66 -1.52 2.29
N PHE A 19 -1.20 -2.42 3.12
CA PHE A 19 -0.38 -3.35 3.91
C PHE A 19 0.48 -4.26 3.03
N SER A 20 -0.09 -4.81 1.95
CA SER A 20 0.67 -5.64 1.01
C SER A 20 1.81 -4.85 0.35
N GLY A 21 1.57 -3.58 0.01
CA GLY A 21 2.60 -2.69 -0.54
C GLY A 21 3.72 -2.38 0.45
N ILE A 22 3.41 -2.18 1.73
CA ILE A 22 4.40 -2.01 2.80
C ILE A 22 5.28 -3.27 2.93
N VAL A 23 4.67 -4.46 2.92
CA VAL A 23 5.40 -5.74 3.01
C VAL A 23 6.34 -5.91 1.81
N ILE A 24 5.88 -5.59 0.60
CA ILE A 24 6.71 -5.64 -0.61
C ILE A 24 7.88 -4.63 -0.51
N GLY A 25 7.61 -3.41 -0.03
CA GLY A 25 8.63 -2.38 0.20
C GLY A 25 9.67 -2.81 1.24
N TYR A 26 9.24 -3.53 2.28
CA TYR A 26 10.13 -4.11 3.29
C TYR A 26 11.02 -5.21 2.71
N ILE A 27 10.46 -6.14 1.93
CA ILE A 27 11.23 -7.21 1.27
C ILE A 27 12.25 -6.61 0.31
N TYR A 28 11.85 -5.59 -0.46
CA TYR A 28 12.74 -4.86 -1.36
C TYR A 28 13.89 -4.18 -0.60
N TRP A 29 13.58 -3.55 0.53
CA TRP A 29 14.60 -2.95 1.40
C TRP A 29 15.58 -3.99 1.97
N PHE A 30 15.07 -5.14 2.44
CA PHE A 30 15.89 -6.21 3.03
C PHE A 30 16.87 -6.81 2.01
N ASN A 31 16.44 -7.02 0.76
CA ASN A 31 17.29 -7.60 -0.28
C ASN A 31 18.25 -6.60 -0.93
N TRP A 32 17.81 -5.38 -1.22
CA TRP A 32 18.57 -4.43 -2.04
C TRP A 32 18.91 -3.12 -1.33
N GLY A 33 17.99 -2.57 -0.53
CA GLY A 33 18.14 -1.25 0.10
C GLY A 33 19.24 -1.17 1.17
N MET A 34 19.56 -2.31 1.81
CA MET A 34 20.61 -2.36 2.83
C MET A 34 22.04 -2.29 2.23
N TYR A 35 22.23 -2.76 0.98
CA TYR A 35 23.55 -2.92 0.37
C TYR A 35 23.89 -1.83 -0.66
N TYR A 36 22.89 -1.34 -1.39
CA TYR A 36 23.07 -0.32 -2.41
C TYR A 36 22.43 0.98 -1.92
N GLY A 37 23.23 1.83 -1.27
CA GLY A 37 22.88 3.21 -0.91
C GLY A 37 22.80 4.14 -2.13
N THR A 38 22.29 3.66 -3.26
CA THR A 38 22.14 4.42 -4.49
C THR A 38 20.87 5.26 -4.40
N LEU A 39 21.03 6.59 -4.28
CA LEU A 39 19.95 7.59 -4.39
C LEU A 39 19.06 7.21 -5.59
N PRO A 40 17.75 6.91 -5.42
CA PRO A 40 16.75 7.69 -4.67
C PRO A 40 16.02 6.93 -3.55
N LEU A 41 16.39 5.68 -3.27
CA LEU A 41 15.81 4.86 -2.21
C LEU A 41 16.79 4.84 -1.05
N SER A 42 16.38 5.43 0.08
CA SER A 42 17.23 5.50 1.26
C SER A 42 17.49 4.09 1.81
N SER A 43 18.68 3.86 2.38
CA SER A 43 18.96 2.66 3.18
C SER A 43 18.13 2.59 4.47
N GLU A 44 17.25 3.56 4.68
CA GLU A 44 16.24 3.61 5.72
C GLU A 44 15.00 2.80 5.31
N CYS A 45 14.62 1.82 6.13
CA CYS A 45 13.42 0.99 5.92
C CYS A 45 12.15 1.83 5.73
N TRP A 46 12.05 2.97 6.43
CA TRP A 46 10.85 3.80 6.45
C TRP A 46 10.58 4.46 5.09
N VAL A 47 11.60 4.80 4.31
CA VAL A 47 11.41 5.40 2.98
C VAL A 47 10.82 4.37 2.02
N ASN A 48 11.39 3.15 1.97
CA ASN A 48 10.92 2.09 1.08
C ASN A 48 9.55 1.54 1.49
N CYS A 49 9.30 1.40 2.79
CA CYS A 49 8.00 0.98 3.30
C CYS A 49 6.90 2.01 3.01
N THR A 50 7.21 3.30 3.13
CA THR A 50 6.25 4.38 2.85
C THR A 50 5.96 4.46 1.35
N TYR A 51 6.98 4.31 0.50
CA TYR A 51 6.80 4.21 -0.95
C TYR A 51 5.93 3.01 -1.33
N GLY A 52 6.24 1.83 -0.78
CA GLY A 52 5.46 0.61 -1.01
C GLY A 52 4.00 0.77 -0.57
N GLY A 53 3.76 1.38 0.60
CA GLY A 53 2.42 1.65 1.10
C GLY A 53 1.63 2.66 0.25
N LEU A 54 2.28 3.74 -0.21
CA LEU A 54 1.67 4.74 -1.10
C LEU A 54 1.27 4.12 -2.44
N PHE A 55 2.17 3.35 -3.06
CA PHE A 55 1.87 2.65 -4.31
C PHE A 55 0.78 1.58 -4.11
N GLY A 56 0.85 0.80 -3.04
CA GLY A 56 -0.19 -0.17 -2.69
C GLY A 56 -1.56 0.49 -2.51
N GLY A 57 -1.62 1.62 -1.79
CA GLY A 57 -2.87 2.37 -1.60
C GLY A 57 -3.44 2.98 -2.88
N PHE A 58 -2.58 3.48 -3.76
CA PHE A 58 -2.98 4.00 -5.06
C PHE A 58 -3.60 2.90 -5.94
N VAL A 59 -2.94 1.75 -6.02
CA VAL A 59 -3.45 0.58 -6.76
C VAL A 59 -4.76 0.09 -6.14
N GLY A 60 -4.81 -0.11 -4.83
CA GLY A 60 -6.02 -0.57 -4.13
C GLY A 60 -7.23 0.36 -4.34
N THR A 61 -7.00 1.68 -4.41
CA THR A 61 -8.04 2.67 -4.69
C THR A 61 -8.56 2.54 -6.12
N ARG A 62 -7.67 2.39 -7.10
CA ARG A 62 -8.04 2.17 -8.52
C ARG A 62 -8.85 0.88 -8.71
N THR A 63 -8.43 -0.22 -8.08
CA THR A 63 -9.12 -1.51 -8.18
C THR A 63 -10.52 -1.46 -7.56
N ARG A 64 -10.68 -0.75 -6.43
CA ARG A 64 -12.00 -0.54 -5.83
C ARG A 64 -12.91 0.31 -6.72
N LEU A 65 -12.39 1.37 -7.34
CA LEU A 65 -13.15 2.20 -8.28
C LEU A 65 -13.62 1.38 -9.47
N PHE A 66 -12.77 0.51 -10.01
CA PHE A 66 -13.11 -0.41 -11.10
C PHE A 66 -14.23 -1.38 -10.69
N HIS A 67 -14.13 -1.95 -9.49
CA HIS A 67 -15.17 -2.82 -8.95
C HIS A 67 -16.51 -2.07 -8.78
N GLN A 68 -16.49 -0.81 -8.35
CA GLN A 68 -17.71 -0.01 -8.24
C GLN A 68 -18.32 0.32 -9.62
N GLN A 69 -17.48 0.55 -10.63
CA GLN A 69 -17.91 0.79 -12.01
C GLN A 69 -18.62 -0.41 -12.64
N GLN A 70 -18.16 -1.64 -12.35
CA GLN A 70 -18.83 -2.87 -12.80
C GLN A 70 -20.17 -3.14 -12.11
N THR A 71 -20.42 -2.56 -10.93
CA THR A 71 -21.70 -2.77 -10.20
C THR A 71 -22.79 -1.79 -10.64
N LEU A 72 -22.44 -0.78 -11.44
CA LEU A 72 -23.33 0.27 -11.96
C LEU A 72 -23.71 0.07 -13.45
N ARG A 73 -23.22 -1.01 -14.08
CA ARG A 73 -23.69 -1.51 -15.38
C ARG A 73 -24.58 -2.72 -15.16
#